data_AF-E7RQ37-F1
#
_entry.id   AF-E7RQ37-F1
#
_cell.length_a   1.000
_cell.length_b   1.000
_cell.length_c   1.000
_cell.angle_alpha   90.00
_cell.angle_beta   90.00
_cell.angle_gamma   90.00
#
_symmetry.space_group_name_H-M   'P 1'
#
loop_
_entity.id
_entity.type
_entity.pdbx_description
1 polymer ?
#
loop_
_entity_poly.entity_id
_entity_poly.type
_entity_poly.pdbx_seq_one_letter_code
_entity_poly.pdbx_strand_id
1 'polypeptide(L)'
;MMENDDKLLQQFFDTHRQDIADNGFSRHVIRNLPVRVNRIGRIWTALCTVACIVFIFVSGALDWLLNRIISLYGDVAGMVLSARPGLFTPFLVYGVVFGIVGFFTYKVASSDRLAM
;
A
#
# COMPACT_ATOMS: atom_id res chain seq x y z
N MET A 1 27.94 49.24 17.50
CA MET A 1 27.85 48.55 18.80
C MET A 1 27.82 47.02 18.66
N MET A 2 27.37 46.45 17.53
CA MET A 2 27.31 44.99 17.31
C MET A 2 28.67 44.29 17.09
N GLU A 3 29.69 45.02 16.61
CA GLU A 3 30.97 44.40 16.23
C GLU A 3 31.80 43.89 17.42
N ASN A 4 31.60 44.46 18.61
CA ASN A 4 32.32 44.02 19.82
C ASN A 4 31.72 42.76 20.44
N ASP A 5 30.40 42.57 20.34
CA ASP A 5 29.73 41.37 20.86
C ASP A 5 30.06 40.15 20.00
N ASP A 6 30.13 40.32 18.67
CA ASP A 6 30.55 39.27 17.75
C ASP A 6 32.01 38.84 18.01
N LYS A 7 32.89 39.81 18.32
CA LYS A 7 34.30 39.53 18.68
C LYS A 7 34.44 38.83 20.02
N LEU A 8 33.62 39.19 21.02
CA LEU A 8 33.58 38.51 22.32
C LEU A 8 33.05 37.08 22.19
N LEU A 9 31.99 36.87 21.40
CA LEU A 9 31.46 35.55 21.12
C LEU A 9 32.49 34.68 20.40
N GLN A 10 33.18 35.22 19.41
CA GLN A 10 34.21 34.49 18.67
C GLN A 10 35.39 34.10 19.57
N GLN A 11 35.85 35.01 20.45
CA GLN A 11 36.88 34.68 21.45
C GLN A 11 36.41 33.64 22.48
N PHE A 12 35.15 33.68 22.91
CA PHE A 12 34.59 32.67 23.80
C PHE A 12 34.51 31.30 23.13
N PHE A 13 34.05 31.23 21.88
CA PHE A 13 33.99 29.98 21.11
C PHE A 13 35.38 29.45 20.74
N ASP A 14 36.36 30.30 20.48
CA ASP A 14 37.73 29.87 20.20
C ASP A 14 38.47 29.42 21.46
N THR A 15 38.21 30.07 22.61
CA THR A 15 38.87 29.72 23.88
C THR A 15 38.21 28.51 24.57
N HIS A 16 36.90 28.30 24.36
CA HIS A 16 36.11 27.20 24.95
C HIS A 16 35.57 26.21 23.90
N ARG A 17 36.16 26.14 22.70
CA ARG A 17 35.98 24.99 21.82
C ARG A 17 36.67 23.80 22.48
N GLN A 18 35.96 23.18 23.41
CA GLN A 18 36.19 21.77 23.69
C GLN A 18 35.98 21.07 22.36
N ASP A 19 37.08 20.70 21.70
CA ASP A 19 37.07 19.61 20.74
C ASP A 19 36.62 18.38 21.53
N ILE A 20 35.30 18.26 21.66
CA ILE A 20 34.66 17.00 21.97
C ILE A 20 34.95 16.18 20.73
N ALA A 21 36.12 15.52 20.71
CA ALA A 21 36.37 14.42 19.82
C ALA A 21 35.12 13.54 19.94
N ASP A 22 34.38 13.41 18.85
CA ASP A 22 33.21 12.55 18.80
C ASP A 22 33.77 11.12 18.96
N ASN A 23 34.00 10.73 20.21
CA ASN A 23 34.59 9.48 20.68
C ASN A 23 33.59 8.34 20.45
N GLY A 24 33.06 8.29 19.24
CA GLY A 24 31.86 7.59 18.88
C GLY A 24 30.64 8.01 19.69
N PHE A 25 30.51 9.23 20.23
CA PHE A 25 29.31 9.65 20.97
C PHE A 25 28.08 9.62 20.07
N SER A 26 28.16 10.18 18.85
CA SER A 26 27.10 10.05 17.84
C SER A 26 26.81 8.58 17.50
N ARG A 27 27.86 7.76 17.41
CA ARG A 27 27.74 6.31 17.13
C ARG A 27 27.11 5.54 18.30
N HIS A 28 27.38 5.94 19.54
CA HIS A 28 26.80 5.36 20.75
C HIS A 28 25.36 5.86 20.94
N VAL A 29 25.04 7.13 20.68
CA VAL A 29 23.67 7.67 20.73
C VAL A 29 22.78 7.01 19.68
N ILE A 30 23.28 6.85 18.44
CA ILE A 30 22.54 6.16 17.37
C ILE A 30 22.41 4.66 17.65
N ARG A 31 23.44 4.00 18.21
CA ARG A 31 23.37 2.58 18.57
C ARG A 31 22.51 2.32 19.82
N ASN A 32 22.37 3.32 20.69
CA ASN A 32 21.52 3.27 21.86
C ASN A 32 20.06 3.64 21.55
N LEU A 33 19.71 3.85 20.26
CA LEU A 33 18.32 3.75 19.85
C LEU A 33 17.82 2.35 20.26
N PRO A 34 16.80 2.27 21.12
CA PRO A 34 16.50 1.06 21.85
C PRO A 34 16.00 -0.01 20.89
N VAL A 35 16.89 -0.90 20.44
CA VAL A 35 16.53 -2.14 19.73
C VAL A 35 15.46 -2.96 20.50
N ARG A 36 15.34 -2.70 21.81
CA ARG A 36 14.33 -3.23 22.72
C ARG A 36 12.90 -2.78 22.39
N VAL A 37 12.66 -1.52 22.01
CA VAL A 37 11.31 -1.07 21.63
C VAL A 37 10.86 -1.71 20.32
N ASN A 38 11.81 -2.02 19.43
CA ASN A 38 11.50 -2.75 18.21
C ASN A 38 11.02 -4.17 18.49
N ARG A 39 11.55 -4.85 19.52
CA ARG A 39 11.05 -6.20 19.89
C ARG A 39 9.68 -6.14 20.55
N ILE A 40 9.46 -5.18 21.44
CA ILE A 40 8.17 -5.00 22.12
C ILE A 40 7.10 -4.60 21.11
N GLY A 41 7.38 -3.63 20.22
CA GLY A 41 6.50 -3.26 19.12
C GLY A 41 6.24 -4.41 18.16
N ARG A 42 7.23 -5.26 17.88
CA ARG A 42 7.06 -6.46 17.05
C ARG A 42 6.19 -7.54 17.71
N ILE A 43 6.32 -7.73 19.02
CA ILE A 43 5.45 -8.63 19.78
C ILE A 43 4.02 -8.06 19.82
N TRP A 44 3.89 -6.75 20.00
CA TRP A 44 2.58 -6.11 20.06
C TRP A 44 1.86 -6.19 18.72
N THR A 45 2.56 -5.87 17.63
CA THR A 45 2.02 -6.03 16.27
C THR A 45 1.67 -7.49 15.97
N ALA A 46 2.51 -8.46 16.36
CA ALA A 46 2.19 -9.88 16.20
C ALA A 46 0.91 -10.28 16.97
N LEU A 47 0.76 -9.83 18.22
CA LEU A 47 -0.43 -10.12 19.02
C LEU A 47 -1.68 -9.44 18.40
N CYS A 48 -1.58 -8.19 17.96
CA CYS A 48 -2.66 -7.51 17.25
C CYS A 48 -3.04 -8.25 15.95
N THR A 49 -2.07 -8.75 15.18
CA THR A 49 -2.37 -9.52 13.96
C THR A 49 -3.10 -10.82 14.26
N VAL A 50 -2.68 -11.55 15.31
CA VAL A 50 -3.36 -12.79 15.73
C VAL A 50 -4.77 -12.48 16.21
N ALA A 51 -4.96 -11.42 17.00
CA ALA A 51 -6.28 -10.98 17.46
C ALA A 51 -7.20 -10.61 16.28
N CYS A 52 -6.69 -9.89 15.28
CA CYS A 52 -7.44 -9.60 14.04
C CYS A 52 -7.84 -10.87 13.30
N ILE A 53 -6.92 -11.83 13.14
CA ILE A 53 -7.22 -13.10 12.47
C ILE A 53 -8.33 -13.85 13.21
N VAL A 54 -8.19 -14.02 14.53
CA VAL A 54 -9.21 -14.69 15.35
C VAL A 54 -10.55 -13.96 15.26
N PHE A 55 -10.55 -12.62 15.31
CA PHE A 55 -11.77 -11.83 15.17
C PHE A 55 -12.46 -12.07 13.83
N ILE A 56 -11.71 -12.12 12.72
CA ILE A 56 -12.24 -12.41 11.38
C ILE A 56 -12.86 -13.81 11.32
N PHE A 57 -12.22 -14.81 11.94
CA PHE A 57 -12.75 -16.18 11.99
C PHE A 57 -14.00 -16.30 12.87
N VAL A 58 -14.00 -15.70 14.06
CA VAL A 58 -15.14 -15.77 15.01
C VAL A 58 -16.35 -15.00 14.49
N SER A 59 -16.13 -13.85 13.83
CA SER A 59 -17.22 -13.05 13.27
C SER A 59 -17.84 -13.66 12.00
N GLY A 60 -17.21 -14.69 11.39
CA GLY A 60 -17.65 -15.22 10.10
C GLY A 60 -17.65 -14.15 9.00
N ALA A 61 -16.87 -13.08 9.17
CA ALA A 61 -16.91 -11.91 8.30
C ALA A 61 -16.51 -12.25 6.85
N LEU A 62 -15.62 -13.23 6.69
CA LEU A 62 -15.25 -13.78 5.38
C LEU A 62 -16.41 -14.50 4.73
N ASP A 63 -17.13 -15.36 5.47
CA ASP A 63 -18.27 -16.10 4.93
C ASP A 63 -19.40 -15.14 4.54
N TRP A 64 -19.64 -14.10 5.35
CA TRP A 64 -20.60 -13.05 5.02
C TRP A 64 -20.20 -12.26 3.77
N LEU A 65 -18.93 -11.84 3.65
CA LEU A 65 -18.43 -11.11 2.48
C LEU A 65 -18.48 -11.97 1.21
N LEU A 66 -18.00 -13.21 1.27
CA LEU A 66 -17.98 -14.12 0.13
C LEU A 66 -19.41 -14.44 -0.33
N ASN A 67 -20.32 -14.74 0.60
CA ASN A 67 -21.72 -14.95 0.25
C ASN A 67 -22.37 -13.69 -0.34
N ARG A 68 -21.99 -12.50 0.12
CA ARG A 68 -22.50 -11.24 -0.46
C ARG A 68 -22.00 -11.03 -1.89
N ILE A 69 -20.74 -11.37 -2.18
CA ILE A 69 -20.18 -11.29 -3.53
C ILE A 69 -20.85 -12.32 -4.46
N ILE A 70 -20.99 -13.56 -4.00
CA ILE A 70 -21.60 -14.66 -4.78
C ILE A 70 -23.07 -14.37 -5.06
N SER A 71 -23.83 -13.88 -4.07
CA SER A 71 -25.23 -13.51 -4.27
C SER A 71 -25.39 -12.34 -5.24
N LEU A 72 -24.55 -11.31 -5.16
CA LEU A 72 -24.56 -10.21 -6.13
C LEU A 72 -24.26 -10.70 -7.55
N TYR A 73 -23.29 -11.60 -7.70
CA TYR A 73 -22.99 -12.20 -8.99
C TYR A 73 -24.17 -13.03 -9.53
N GLY A 74 -24.80 -13.83 -8.66
CA GLY A 74 -25.98 -14.63 -8.98
C GLY A 74 -27.19 -13.79 -9.39
N ASP A 75 -27.44 -12.67 -8.70
CA ASP A 75 -28.52 -11.74 -9.02
C ASP A 75 -28.28 -11.03 -10.36
N VAL A 76 -27.05 -10.57 -10.63
CA VAL A 76 -26.69 -9.94 -11.90
C VAL A 76 -26.77 -10.96 -13.04
N ALA A 77 -26.21 -12.15 -12.86
CA ALA A 77 -26.29 -13.22 -13.85
C ALA A 77 -27.75 -13.65 -14.08
N GLY A 78 -28.53 -13.81 -13.01
CA GLY A 78 -29.96 -14.12 -13.08
C GLY A 78 -30.77 -13.02 -13.75
N MET A 79 -30.45 -11.75 -13.52
CA MET A 79 -31.06 -10.61 -14.21
C MET A 79 -30.69 -10.60 -15.69
N VAL A 80 -29.44 -10.89 -16.08
CA VAL A 80 -29.03 -11.00 -17.48
C VAL A 80 -29.74 -12.17 -18.18
N LEU A 81 -29.87 -13.32 -17.50
CA LEU A 81 -30.56 -14.50 -18.03
C LEU A 81 -32.08 -14.31 -18.12
N SER A 82 -32.69 -13.58 -17.17
CA SER A 82 -34.13 -13.31 -17.13
C SER A 82 -34.54 -12.09 -17.96
N ALA A 83 -33.62 -11.15 -18.24
CA ALA A 83 -33.92 -9.89 -18.92
C ALA A 83 -34.53 -10.10 -20.29
N ARG A 84 -34.11 -11.11 -21.08
CA ARG A 84 -34.86 -11.83 -22.13
C ARG A 84 -34.05 -13.05 -22.61
N PRO A 85 -34.63 -14.25 -22.80
CA PRO A 85 -33.93 -15.37 -23.44
C PRO A 85 -33.51 -15.09 -24.91
N GLY A 86 -34.01 -14.02 -25.53
CA GLY A 86 -33.59 -13.53 -26.84
C GLY A 86 -32.29 -12.71 -26.87
N LEU A 87 -31.68 -12.39 -25.71
CA LEU A 87 -30.35 -11.78 -25.66
C LEU A 87 -29.25 -12.73 -26.14
N PHE A 88 -29.50 -14.05 -26.10
CA PHE A 88 -28.68 -15.07 -26.77
C PHE A 88 -29.14 -15.34 -28.20
N THR A 89 -29.67 -14.32 -28.89
CA THR A 89 -29.68 -14.40 -30.35
C THR A 89 -28.23 -14.60 -30.79
N PRO A 90 -27.94 -15.57 -31.66
CA PRO A 90 -26.58 -15.83 -32.13
C PRO A 90 -25.87 -14.53 -32.53
N PHE A 91 -26.59 -13.60 -33.14
CA PHE A 91 -26.12 -12.27 -33.53
C PHE A 91 -25.57 -11.40 -32.40
N LEU A 92 -26.21 -11.34 -31.23
CA LEU A 92 -25.70 -10.55 -30.09
C LEU A 92 -24.47 -11.20 -29.47
N VAL A 93 -24.46 -12.53 -29.37
CA VAL A 93 -23.28 -13.28 -28.89
C VAL A 93 -22.10 -13.08 -29.82
N TYR A 94 -22.31 -13.18 -31.13
CA TYR A 94 -21.29 -12.88 -32.14
C TYR A 94 -20.85 -11.42 -32.07
N GLY A 95 -21.75 -10.47 -31.85
CA GLY A 95 -21.42 -9.05 -31.71
C GLY A 95 -20.53 -8.77 -30.50
N VAL A 96 -20.81 -9.38 -29.34
CA VAL A 96 -19.99 -9.24 -28.13
C VAL A 96 -18.62 -9.90 -28.32
N VAL A 97 -18.58 -11.12 -28.86
CA VAL A 97 -17.30 -11.82 -29.14
C VAL A 97 -16.46 -11.03 -30.14
N PHE A 98 -17.06 -10.53 -31.21
CA PHE A 98 -16.38 -9.70 -32.21
C PHE A 98 -15.88 -8.39 -31.60
N GLY A 99 -16.66 -7.75 -30.73
CA GLY A 99 -16.24 -6.55 -29.99
C GLY A 99 -15.04 -6.81 -29.07
N ILE A 100 -15.06 -7.93 -28.34
CA ILE A 100 -13.94 -8.33 -27.47
C ILE A 100 -12.68 -8.62 -28.30
N VAL A 101 -12.79 -9.46 -29.33
CA VAL A 101 -11.66 -9.80 -30.22
C VAL A 101 -11.13 -8.54 -30.92
N GLY A 102 -12.02 -7.67 -31.41
CA GLY A 102 -11.66 -6.38 -32.01
C GLY A 102 -10.91 -5.47 -31.04
N PHE A 103 -11.37 -5.39 -29.80
CA PHE A 103 -10.69 -4.60 -28.76
C PHE A 103 -9.29 -5.15 -28.43
N PHE A 104 -9.16 -6.47 -28.29
CA PHE A 104 -7.86 -7.11 -28.02
C PHE A 104 -6.90 -6.96 -29.19
N THR A 105 -7.36 -7.19 -30.42
CA THR A 105 -6.55 -7.02 -31.63
C THR A 105 -6.14 -5.57 -31.84
N TYR A 106 -7.05 -4.60 -31.62
CA TYR A 106 -6.72 -3.18 -31.63
C TYR A 106 -5.66 -2.84 -30.58
N LYS A 107 -5.83 -3.34 -29.34
CA LYS A 107 -4.85 -3.11 -28.27
C LYS A 107 -3.49 -3.68 -28.61
N VAL A 108 -3.41 -4.90 -29.12
CA VAL A 108 -2.15 -5.53 -29.58
C VAL A 108 -1.52 -4.73 -30.72
N ALA A 109 -2.28 -4.43 -31.78
CA ALA A 109 -1.78 -3.66 -32.91
C ALA A 109 -1.35 -2.23 -32.52
N SER A 110 -2.03 -1.62 -31.56
CA SER A 110 -1.64 -0.31 -31.01
C SER A 110 -0.38 -0.40 -30.14
N SER A 111 -0.18 -1.52 -29.43
CA SER A 111 1.01 -1.77 -28.64
C SER A 111 2.23 -1.97 -29.54
N ASP A 112 2.07 -2.71 -30.64
CA ASP A 112 3.14 -2.93 -31.62
C ASP A 112 3.53 -1.63 -32.33
N ARG A 113 2.56 -0.74 -32.61
CA ARG A 113 2.82 0.60 -33.16
C ARG A 113 3.52 1.56 -32.22
N LEU A 114 3.49 1.32 -30.91
CA LEU A 114 4.17 2.15 -29.91
C LEU A 114 5.58 1.62 -29.57
N ALA A 115 5.93 0.41 -30.01
CA ALA A 115 7.21 -0.25 -29.78
C ALA A 115 8.22 -0.10 -30.94
N MET A 116 7.84 0.60 -32.01
CA MET A 116 8.65 0.91 -33.18
C MET A 116 8.89 2.42 -33.27
#